data_AF-A0A1H1FRK6-F1
#
_entry.id   AF-A0A1H1FRK6-F1
#
_cell.length_a   1.000
_cell.length_b   1.000
_cell.length_c   1.000
_cell.angle_alpha   90.00
_cell.angle_beta   90.00
_cell.angle_gamma   90.00
#
_symmetry.space_group_name_H-M   'P 1'
#
loop_
_entity.id
_entity.type
_entity.pdbx_description
1 polymer ?
#
loop_
_entity_poly.entity_id
_entity_poly.type
_entity_poly.pdbx_seq_one_letter_code
_entity_poly.pdbx_strand_id
1 'polypeptide(L)'
;MLASLSDFGDLADALRGPARIVIAVTVTLLVLSAFSVFVGGLSAAAEVVLLLATIINVVALIAAVGVLLVCRRNDRRREGQN
;
A
#
# COMPACT_ATOMS: atom_id res chain seq x y z
N MET A 1 -6.40 -24.27 -14.40
CA MET A 1 -6.08 -22.83 -14.23
C MET A 1 -6.98 -22.09 -13.24
N LEU A 2 -8.16 -22.59 -12.85
CA LEU A 2 -9.06 -21.91 -11.90
C LEU A 2 -8.60 -21.95 -10.42
N ALA A 3 -7.88 -23.00 -10.00
CA ALA A 3 -7.40 -23.14 -8.60
C ALA A 3 -6.42 -22.04 -8.18
N SER A 4 -5.57 -21.57 -9.11
CA SER A 4 -4.63 -20.48 -8.80
C SER A 4 -5.35 -19.15 -8.54
N LEU A 5 -6.41 -18.85 -9.29
CA LEU A 5 -7.13 -17.58 -9.17
C LEU A 5 -8.01 -17.53 -7.91
N SER A 6 -8.54 -18.66 -7.45
CA SER A 6 -9.26 -18.74 -6.18
C SER A 6 -8.34 -18.54 -4.98
N ASP A 7 -7.14 -19.14 -5.00
CA ASP A 7 -6.14 -18.95 -3.94
C ASP A 7 -5.67 -17.49 -3.85
N PHE A 8 -5.50 -16.81 -4.99
CA PHE A 8 -5.19 -15.38 -5.00
C PHE A 8 -6.33 -14.52 -4.42
N GLY A 9 -7.59 -14.94 -4.59
CA GLY A 9 -8.75 -14.26 -4.03
C GLY A 9 -8.80 -14.34 -2.49
N ASP A 10 -8.62 -15.54 -1.95
CA ASP A 10 -8.62 -15.76 -0.49
C ASP A 10 -7.39 -15.14 0.18
N LEU A 11 -6.22 -15.19 -0.48
CA LEU A 11 -5.03 -14.50 0.02
C LEU A 11 -5.22 -12.97 0.01
N ALA A 12 -5.84 -12.41 -1.03
CA ALA A 12 -6.13 -10.98 -1.09
C ALA A 12 -7.10 -10.56 0.03
N ASP A 13 -8.16 -11.34 0.28
CA ASP A 13 -9.10 -11.09 1.36
C ASP A 13 -8.43 -11.16 2.74
N ALA A 14 -7.53 -12.12 2.97
CA ALA A 14 -6.72 -12.20 4.19
C ALA A 14 -5.81 -10.98 4.37
N LEU A 15 -5.27 -10.45 3.27
CA LEU A 15 -4.40 -9.26 3.28
C LEU A 15 -5.18 -7.94 3.33
N ARG A 16 -6.51 -7.93 3.17
CA ARG A 16 -7.35 -6.72 3.18
C ARG A 16 -7.24 -5.91 4.47
N GLY A 17 -7.22 -6.59 5.62
CA GLY A 17 -7.06 -5.97 6.94
C GLY A 17 -5.68 -5.32 7.10
N PRO A 18 -4.58 -6.10 6.96
CA PRO A 18 -3.21 -5.58 6.97
C PRO A 18 -2.97 -4.45 5.95
N ALA A 19 -3.52 -4.56 4.74
CA ALA A 19 -3.36 -3.55 3.69
C ALA A 19 -3.90 -2.17 4.11
N ARG A 20 -5.03 -2.10 4.83
CA ARG A 20 -5.54 -0.82 5.34
C ARG A 20 -4.61 -0.17 6.35
N ILE A 21 -4.00 -0.98 7.23
CA ILE A 21 -3.05 -0.50 8.24
C ILE A 21 -1.79 0.01 7.55
N VAL A 22 -1.25 -0.75 6.59
CA VAL A 22 -0.09 -0.34 5.77
C VAL A 22 -0.38 0.98 5.08
N ILE A 23 -1.53 1.14 4.43
CA ILE A 23 -1.92 2.41 3.78
C ILE A 23 -1.89 3.57 4.78
N ALA A 24 -2.51 3.43 5.95
CA ALA A 24 -2.56 4.50 6.95
C ALA A 24 -1.17 4.87 7.48
N VAL A 25 -0.34 3.87 7.78
CA VAL A 25 1.04 4.07 8.24
C VAL A 25 1.88 4.75 7.16
N THR A 26 1.78 4.25 5.93
CA THR A 26 2.55 4.76 4.79
C THR A 26 2.18 6.20 4.45
N VAL A 27 0.89 6.55 4.45
CA VAL A 27 0.45 7.94 4.26
C VAL A 27 1.00 8.85 5.36
N THR A 28 0.95 8.40 6.61
CA THR A 28 1.49 9.16 7.75
C THR A 28 2.99 9.41 7.60
N LEU A 29 3.75 8.38 7.22
CA LEU A 29 5.19 8.50 6.98
C LEU A 29 5.51 9.40 5.80
N LEU A 30 4.68 9.39 4.75
CA LEU A 30 4.83 10.27 3.59
C LEU A 30 4.65 11.75 3.99
N VAL A 31 3.62 12.04 4.79
CA VAL A 31 3.36 13.40 5.31
C VAL A 31 4.49 13.86 6.21
N LEU A 32 4.97 13.01 7.12
CA LEU A 32 6.12 13.31 7.97
C LEU A 32 7.38 13.59 7.14
N SER A 33 7.65 12.78 6.11
CA SER A 33 8.80 12.97 5.23
C SER A 33 8.73 14.29 4.46
N ALA A 34 7.56 14.63 3.91
CA ALA A 34 7.34 15.91 3.23
C ALA A 34 7.52 17.10 4.18
N PHE A 35 7.05 16.99 5.42
CA PHE A 35 7.24 18.01 6.45
C PHE A 35 8.72 18.18 6.84
N SER A 36 9.46 17.07 6.97
CA SER A 36 10.90 17.11 7.26
C SER A 36 11.72 17.80 6.18
N VAL A 37 11.39 17.61 4.89
CA VAL A 37 12.01 18.36 3.78
C VAL A 37 11.65 19.84 3.87
N PHE A 38 10.39 20.17 4.17
CA PHE A 38 9.91 21.55 4.25
C PHE A 38 10.59 22.37 5.36
N VAL A 39 10.91 21.74 6.51
CA VAL A 39 11.56 22.41 7.65
C VAL A 39 13.07 22.67 7.42
N GLY A 40 13.65 22.16 6.34
CA GLY A 40 14.94 22.65 5.79
C GLY A 40 16.19 22.38 6.63
N GLY A 41 16.17 21.41 7.55
CA GLY A 41 17.27 21.13 8.49
C GLY A 41 18.08 19.86 8.23
N LEU A 42 17.91 19.21 7.08
CA LEU A 42 18.52 17.90 6.79
C LEU A 42 19.88 18.05 6.10
N SER A 43 20.86 17.22 6.47
CA SER A 43 22.10 17.11 5.71
C SER A 43 21.86 16.38 4.38
N ALA A 44 22.71 16.59 3.38
CA ALA A 44 22.56 15.95 2.06
C ALA A 44 22.45 14.41 2.12
N ALA A 45 23.18 13.76 3.05
CA ALA A 45 23.06 12.31 3.25
C ALA A 45 21.68 11.92 3.83
N ALA A 46 21.13 12.74 4.74
CA ALA A 46 19.81 12.52 5.31
C ALA A 46 18.69 12.76 4.29
N GLU A 47 18.86 13.71 3.36
CA GLU A 47 17.93 13.93 2.25
C GLU A 47 17.84 12.73 1.32
N VAL A 48 18.98 12.10 0.97
CA VAL A 48 19.00 10.90 0.13
C VAL A 48 18.31 9.72 0.82
N VAL A 49 18.58 9.51 2.11
CA VAL A 49 17.91 8.45 2.90
C VAL A 49 16.41 8.71 2.98
N LEU A 50 16.00 9.96 3.19
CA LEU A 50 14.59 10.34 3.25
C LEU A 50 13.89 10.15 1.90
N LEU A 51 14.55 10.48 0.80
CA LEU A 51 14.05 10.26 -0.55
C LEU A 51 13.82 8.76 -0.81
N LEU A 52 14.82 7.91 -0.49
CA LEU A 52 14.71 6.46 -0.65
C LEU A 52 13.59 5.88 0.22
N ALA A 53 13.49 6.30 1.49
CA ALA A 53 12.42 5.88 2.39
C ALA A 53 11.04 6.30 1.86
N THR A 54 10.93 7.50 1.31
CA THR A 54 9.69 8.01 0.68
C THR A 54 9.30 7.16 -0.52
N ILE A 55 10.25 6.82 -1.40
CA ILE A 55 10.00 5.97 -2.58
C ILE A 55 9.52 4.58 -2.15
N ILE A 56 10.20 3.94 -1.19
CA ILE A 56 9.80 2.62 -0.67
C ILE A 56 8.39 2.68 -0.09
N ASN A 57 8.07 3.74 0.66
CA ASN A 57 6.73 3.97 1.17
C ASN A 57 5.70 4.07 0.05
N VAL A 58 5.93 4.89 -0.99
CA VAL A 58 5.00 5.01 -2.13
C VAL A 58 4.76 3.66 -2.80
N VAL A 59 5.81 2.84 -2.99
CA VAL A 59 5.66 1.50 -3.57
C VAL A 59 4.79 0.60 -2.70
N ALA A 60 4.99 0.62 -1.37
CA ALA A 60 4.16 -0.13 -0.43
C ALA A 60 2.69 0.32 -0.46
N LEU A 61 2.44 1.64 -0.59
CA LEU A 61 1.10 2.20 -0.74
C LEU A 61 0.39 1.66 -1.98
N ILE A 62 1.07 1.69 -3.12
CA ILE A 62 0.54 1.21 -4.40
C ILE A 62 0.20 -0.28 -4.31
N ALA A 63 1.09 -1.09 -3.74
CA ALA A 63 0.85 -2.52 -3.56
C ALA A 63 -0.38 -2.79 -2.70
N ALA A 64 -0.52 -2.09 -1.56
CA ALA A 64 -1.65 -2.24 -0.66
C ALA A 64 -2.98 -1.81 -1.31
N VAL A 65 -2.98 -0.71 -2.06
CA VAL A 65 -4.15 -0.29 -2.85
C VAL A 65 -4.50 -1.33 -3.92
N GLY A 66 -3.50 -1.91 -4.59
CA GLY A 66 -3.67 -3.01 -5.54
C GLY A 66 -4.40 -4.20 -4.93
N VAL A 67 -3.99 -4.64 -3.73
CA VAL A 67 -4.67 -5.71 -2.98
C VAL A 67 -6.13 -5.36 -2.71
N LEU A 68 -6.42 -4.14 -2.25
CA LEU A 68 -7.80 -3.71 -1.97
C LEU A 68 -8.67 -3.65 -3.24
N LEU A 69 -8.11 -3.26 -4.38
CA LEU A 69 -8.82 -3.26 -5.65
C LEU A 69 -9.13 -4.68 -6.13
N VAL A 70 -8.20 -5.62 -5.95
CA VAL A 70 -8.43 -7.05 -6.25
C VAL A 70 -9.53 -7.60 -5.35
N CYS A 71 -9.50 -7.34 -4.03
CA CYS A 71 -10.57 -7.74 -3.10
C CYS A 71 -11.92 -7.21 -3.55
N ARG A 72 -12.02 -5.89 -3.83
CA ARG A 72 -13.26 -5.27 -4.30
C ARG A 72 -13.76 -5.85 -5.61
N ARG A 73 -12.86 -6.21 -6.53
CA ARG A 73 -13.24 -6.86 -7.80
C ARG A 73 -13.77 -8.27 -7.57
N ASN A 74 -13.22 -8.98 -6.58
CA ASN A 74 -13.67 -10.31 -6.18
C ASN A 74 -15.05 -10.25 -5.50
N ASP A 75 -15.27 -9.30 -4.60
CA ASP A 75 -16.57 -9.03 -3.94
C ASP A 75 -17.68 -8.84 -4.99
N ARG A 76 -17.46 -7.94 -5.98
CA ARG A 76 -18.42 -7.70 -7.07
C ARG A 76 -18.71 -8.91 -7.95
N ARG A 77 -17.72 -9.81 -8.13
CA ARG A 77 -17.93 -11.06 -8.89
C ARG A 77 -18.77 -12.05 -8.10
N ARG A 78 -18.58 -12.14 -6.79
CA ARG A 78 -19.38 -12.99 -5.90
C ARG A 78 -20.84 -12.50 -5.82
N GLU A 79 -21.06 -11.18 -5.75
CA GLU A 79 -22.41 -10.59 -5.73
C GLU A 79 -23.20 -10.80 -7.03
N GLY A 80 -22.55 -10.83 -8.20
CA GLY A 80 -23.21 -11.07 -9.49
C GLY A 80 -23.49 -12.54 -9.83
N GLN A 81 -23.12 -13.48 -8.96
CA GLN A 81 -23.36 -14.92 -9.13
C GLN A 81 -24.49 -15.47 -8.25
N ASN A 82 -24.99 -14.68 -7.29
CA ASN A 82 -26.19 -14.94 -6.49
C ASN A 82 -27.42 -14.27 -7.11
#